data_AF-A0A822N0Q1-F1
#
_entry.id   AF-A0A822N0Q1-F1
#
_cell.length_a   1.000
_cell.length_b   1.000
_cell.length_c   1.000
_cell.angle_alpha   90.00
_cell.angle_beta   90.00
_cell.angle_gamma   90.00
#
_symmetry.space_group_name_H-M   'P 1'
#
loop_
_entity.id
_entity.type
_entity.pdbx_description
1 polymer ?
#
loop_
_entity_poly.entity_id
_entity_poly.type
_entity_poly.pdbx_seq_one_letter_code
_entity_poly.pdbx_strand_id
1 'polypeptide(L)'
;MSDYSYFCGIDLAKNHFSLHAVGVEARGGAYYWTRTLNKLGHNARIMAVKYVVPYRTKGKNDLNDAVAICEASQRPSTRFVPIKSPEQQAILSVHRMREHWVREHTALINRMRALLS
;
A
#
# COMPACT_ATOMS: atom_id res chain seq x y z
N MET A 1 -9.00 3.15 15.68
CA MET A 1 -8.99 2.76 14.26
C MET A 1 -8.39 3.94 13.51
N SER A 2 -7.05 3.99 13.47
CA SER A 2 -6.27 5.19 13.18
C SER A 2 -5.80 5.19 11.71
N ASP A 3 -6.29 6.17 10.97
CA ASP A 3 -5.87 6.48 9.60
C ASP A 3 -4.52 7.19 9.61
N TYR A 4 -3.44 6.40 9.51
CA TYR A 4 -2.09 6.93 9.42
C TYR A 4 -1.67 7.15 7.96
N SER A 5 -2.05 8.31 7.43
CA SER A 5 -1.49 8.85 6.19
C SER A 5 -0.34 9.78 6.56
N TYR A 6 0.90 9.31 6.45
CA TYR A 6 2.09 10.13 6.72
C TYR A 6 2.38 11.03 5.52
N PHE A 7 2.01 12.30 5.66
CA PHE A 7 2.38 13.38 4.75
C PHE A 7 3.84 13.80 5.00
N CYS A 8 4.64 13.86 3.95
CA CYS A 8 5.99 14.45 4.00
C CYS A 8 5.96 15.85 3.39
N GLY A 9 6.28 16.87 4.21
CA GLY A 9 6.61 18.24 3.79
C GLY A 9 5.46 19.25 3.89
N ILE A 10 5.43 20.05 4.96
CA ILE A 10 4.61 21.26 5.10
C ILE A 10 5.54 22.45 4.82
N ASP A 11 5.25 23.22 3.77
CA ASP A 11 5.68 24.61 3.69
C ASP A 11 4.42 25.49 3.63
N LEU A 12 4.21 26.25 4.71
CA LEU A 12 3.03 27.08 4.97
C LEU A 12 3.18 28.43 4.28
N ALA A 13 2.99 28.48 2.96
CA ALA A 13 2.86 29.75 2.26
C ALA A 13 1.97 29.65 1.01
N LYS A 14 0.76 30.20 1.16
CA LYS A 14 -0.09 30.80 0.10
C LYS A 14 -0.75 29.83 -0.91
N ASN A 15 -2.02 29.53 -0.64
CA ASN A 15 -3.18 29.43 -1.57
C ASN A 15 -2.97 29.18 -3.08
N HIS A 16 -2.10 28.25 -3.44
CA HIS A 16 -2.07 27.58 -4.74
C HIS A 16 -1.62 26.14 -4.45
N PHE A 17 -2.49 25.15 -4.63
CA PHE A 17 -2.15 23.73 -4.40
C PHE A 17 -1.07 23.29 -5.40
N SER A 18 0.20 23.42 -5.01
CA SER A 18 1.37 23.04 -5.79
C SER A 18 1.51 21.51 -5.89
N LEU A 19 2.13 21.06 -6.99
CA LEU A 19 2.41 19.67 -7.36
C LEU A 19 3.42 19.00 -6.40
N HIS A 20 2.99 18.62 -5.20
CA HIS A 20 3.85 17.91 -4.25
C HIS A 20 3.95 16.41 -4.61
N ALA A 21 5.16 15.86 -4.56
CA ALA A 21 5.40 14.42 -4.74
C ALA A 21 5.06 13.66 -3.45
N VAL A 22 4.24 12.61 -3.56
CA VAL A 22 3.81 11.82 -2.40
C VAL A 22 4.19 10.35 -2.59
N GLY A 23 4.98 9.81 -1.67
CA GLY A 23 5.30 8.38 -1.61
C GLY A 23 4.30 7.62 -0.75
N VAL A 24 3.74 6.53 -1.27
CA VAL A 24 2.79 5.68 -0.54
C VAL A 24 3.29 4.22 -0.52
N GLU A 25 3.40 3.62 0.66
CA GLU A 25 3.68 2.18 0.78
C GLU A 25 2.45 1.36 0.36
N ALA A 26 2.66 0.30 -0.43
CA ALA A 26 1.62 -0.63 -0.85
C ALA A 26 1.06 -1.44 0.34
N ARG A 27 0.13 -0.84 1.08
CA ARG A 27 -0.68 -1.45 2.14
C ARG A 27 -2.18 -1.37 1.80
N GLY A 28 -3.03 -1.92 2.67
CA GLY A 28 -4.48 -1.72 2.59
C GLY A 28 -4.82 -0.24 2.44
N GLY A 29 -5.72 0.08 1.50
CA GLY A 29 -6.13 1.46 1.22
C GLY A 29 -5.16 2.30 0.36
N ALA A 30 -3.92 1.86 0.12
CA ALA A 30 -2.92 2.65 -0.63
C ALA A 30 -3.41 3.09 -2.02
N TYR A 31 -4.06 2.19 -2.76
CA TYR A 31 -4.60 2.51 -4.09
C TYR A 31 -5.72 3.54 -4.03
N TYR A 32 -6.58 3.49 -3.00
CA TYR A 32 -7.64 4.49 -2.81
C TYR A 32 -7.02 5.87 -2.55
N TRP A 33 -6.14 5.96 -1.55
CA TRP A 33 -5.50 7.21 -1.17
C TRP A 33 -4.67 7.81 -2.30
N THR A 34 -3.91 7.00 -3.04
CA THR A 34 -3.12 7.49 -4.16
C THR A 34 -4.01 8.06 -5.28
N ARG A 35 -5.14 7.41 -5.60
CA ARG A 35 -6.11 7.96 -6.55
C ARG A 35 -6.70 9.28 -6.06
N THR A 36 -7.07 9.35 -4.78
CA THR A 36 -7.63 10.57 -4.18
C THR A 36 -6.62 11.72 -4.20
N LEU A 37 -5.38 11.48 -3.80
CA LEU A 37 -4.30 12.48 -3.82
C LEU A 37 -4.01 12.97 -5.25
N ASN A 38 -4.00 12.08 -6.23
CA ASN A 38 -3.84 12.46 -7.63
C ASN A 38 -5.01 13.30 -8.15
N LYS A 39 -6.25 13.01 -7.73
CA LYS A 39 -7.42 13.85 -8.06
C LYS A 39 -7.33 15.26 -7.45
N LEU A 40 -6.64 15.40 -6.32
CA LEU A 40 -6.38 16.67 -5.65
C LEU A 40 -5.17 17.44 -6.26
N GLY A 41 -4.52 16.91 -7.30
CA GLY A 41 -3.41 17.57 -7.99
C GLY A 41 -2.01 17.22 -7.48
N HIS A 42 -1.88 16.27 -6.54
CA HIS A 42 -0.58 15.76 -6.10
C HIS A 42 -0.01 14.72 -7.08
N ASN A 43 1.30 14.53 -7.06
CA ASN A 43 1.99 13.46 -7.79
C ASN A 43 2.24 12.29 -6.82
N ALA A 44 1.18 11.54 -6.53
CA ALA A 44 1.23 10.41 -5.61
C ALA A 44 1.61 9.11 -6.35
N ARG A 45 2.58 8.38 -5.78
CA ARG A 45 3.12 7.14 -6.34
C ARG A 45 3.20 6.04 -5.28
N ILE A 46 2.91 4.81 -5.68
CA ILE A 46 2.90 3.65 -4.78
C ILE A 46 4.21 2.88 -4.93
N MET A 47 4.81 2.45 -3.82
CA MET A 47 5.98 1.57 -3.80
C MET A 47 5.70 0.29 -3.02
N ALA A 48 6.29 -0.83 -3.47
CA ALA A 48 6.16 -2.10 -2.75
C ALA A 48 6.97 -2.07 -1.45
N VAL A 49 6.46 -2.74 -0.41
CA VAL A 49 7.10 -2.84 0.93
C VAL A 49 8.57 -3.26 0.85
N LYS A 50 8.91 -4.17 -0.08
CA LYS A 50 10.29 -4.64 -0.30
C LYS A 50 11.30 -3.53 -0.63
N TYR A 51 10.83 -2.40 -1.17
CA TYR A 51 11.67 -1.23 -1.46
C TYR A 51 11.74 -0.25 -0.29
N VAL A 52 10.84 -0.35 0.69
CA VAL A 52 10.82 0.49 1.90
C VAL A 52 11.64 -0.13 3.02
N VAL A 53 11.56 -1.46 3.18
CA VAL A 53 12.21 -2.20 4.28
C VAL A 53 13.70 -1.91 4.45
N PRO A 54 14.53 -1.81 3.38
CA PRO A 54 15.96 -1.51 3.54
C PRO A 54 16.26 -0.16 4.19
N TYR A 55 15.33 0.80 4.14
CA TYR A 55 15.49 2.15 4.70
C TYR A 55 14.94 2.26 6.13
N ARG A 56 14.38 1.18 6.69
CA ARG A 56 13.87 1.20 8.05
C ARG A 56 15.00 0.91 9.05
N THR A 57 15.36 1.92 9.83
CA THR A 57 16.51 1.87 10.75
C THR A 57 16.26 1.12 12.05
N LYS A 58 15.00 1.01 12.50
CA LYS A 58 14.60 0.41 13.77
C LYS A 58 13.40 -0.54 13.59
N GLY A 59 12.86 -1.04 14.71
CA GLY A 59 11.63 -1.83 14.72
C GLY A 59 10.46 -1.14 14.01
N LYS A 60 9.46 -1.93 13.62
CA LYS A 60 8.28 -1.43 12.93
C LYS A 60 7.51 -0.47 13.85
N ASN A 61 7.47 0.78 13.46
CA ASN A 61 6.54 1.76 13.98
C ASN A 61 6.27 2.79 12.88
N ASP A 62 5.25 3.57 13.13
CA ASP A 62 4.72 4.59 12.25
C ASP A 62 5.75 5.66 11.84
N LEU A 63 6.53 6.17 12.79
CA LEU A 63 7.58 7.17 12.53
C LEU A 63 8.67 6.60 11.61
N ASN A 64 9.14 5.39 11.90
CA ASN A 64 10.21 4.73 11.15
C ASN A 64 9.72 4.34 9.75
N ASP A 65 8.47 3.90 9.61
CA ASP A 65 7.86 3.60 8.31
C ASP A 65 7.75 4.90 7.47
N ALA A 66 7.36 6.04 8.06
CA ALA A 66 7.29 7.33 7.38
C ALA A 66 8.66 7.81 6.88
N VAL A 67 9.69 7.75 7.73
CA VAL A 67 11.07 8.11 7.35
C VAL A 67 11.57 7.19 6.23
N ALA A 68 11.37 5.88 6.36
CA ALA A 68 11.78 4.91 5.36
C ALA A 68 11.08 5.12 4.00
N ILE A 69 9.78 5.43 3.99
CA ILE A 69 9.04 5.75 2.77
C ILE A 69 9.58 7.03 2.14
N CYS A 70 9.84 8.06 2.95
CA CYS A 70 10.39 9.32 2.48
C CYS A 70 11.77 9.12 1.83
N GLU A 71 12.67 8.40 2.49
CA GLU A 71 13.98 8.07 1.95
C GLU A 71 13.89 7.23 0.68
N ALA A 72 13.08 6.17 0.70
CA ALA A 72 12.88 5.31 -0.46
C ALA A 72 12.34 6.10 -1.66
N SER A 73 11.38 7.01 -1.43
CA SER A 73 10.74 7.79 -2.51
C SER A 73 11.71 8.69 -3.28
N GLN A 74 12.79 9.13 -2.64
CA GLN A 74 13.79 10.04 -3.22
C GLN A 74 14.87 9.29 -4.02
N ARG A 75 14.99 7.97 -3.87
CA ARG A 75 16.03 7.20 -4.54
C ARG A 75 15.70 7.01 -6.02
N PRO A 76 16.64 7.27 -6.94
CA PRO A 76 16.40 7.09 -8.38
C PRO A 76 16.19 5.61 -8.76
N SER A 77 16.69 4.68 -7.94
CA SER A 77 16.52 3.24 -8.12
C SER A 77 15.15 2.71 -7.68
N THR A 78 14.32 3.54 -7.03
CA THR A 78 13.02 3.11 -6.49
C THR A 78 12.04 2.82 -7.61
N ARG A 79 11.46 1.62 -7.55
CA ARG A 79 10.45 1.18 -8.51
C ARG A 79 9.05 1.38 -7.94
N PHE A 80 8.27 2.17 -8.65
CA PHE A 80 6.87 2.40 -8.33
C PHE A 80 5.97 1.36 -9.00
N VAL A 81 4.87 1.04 -8.32
CA VAL A 81 3.84 0.10 -8.79
C VAL A 81 2.73 0.92 -9.47
N PRO A 82 2.18 0.45 -10.59
CA PRO A 82 1.06 1.12 -11.23
C PRO A 82 -0.16 1.18 -10.31
N ILE A 83 -0.83 2.33 -10.32
CA ILE A 83 -2.04 2.58 -9.54
C ILE A 83 -3.19 1.87 -10.24
N LYS A 84 -3.79 0.91 -9.55
CA LYS A 84 -4.95 0.16 -10.08
C LYS A 84 -6.20 1.02 -10.06
N SER A 85 -7.06 0.88 -11.06
CA SER A 85 -8.40 1.43 -11.03
C SER A 85 -9.27 0.72 -9.96
N PRO A 86 -10.39 1.32 -9.52
CA PRO A 86 -11.35 0.64 -8.64
C PRO A 86 -11.82 -0.71 -9.22
N GLU A 87 -12.05 -0.77 -10.52
CA GLU A 87 -12.54 -1.97 -11.23
C GLU A 87 -11.45 -3.06 -11.26
N GLN A 88 -10.21 -2.70 -11.60
CA GLN A 88 -9.06 -3.61 -11.52
C GLN A 88 -8.85 -4.15 -10.10
N GLN A 89 -9.00 -3.28 -9.10
CA GLN A 89 -8.90 -3.65 -7.70
C GLN A 89 -10.03 -4.60 -7.27
N ALA A 90 -11.26 -4.36 -7.74
CA ALA A 90 -12.42 -5.21 -7.47
C ALA A 90 -12.25 -6.61 -8.07
N ILE A 91 -11.84 -6.70 -9.34
CA ILE A 91 -11.58 -7.98 -10.02
C ILE A 91 -10.52 -8.80 -9.25
N LEU A 92 -9.41 -8.17 -8.85
CA LEU A 92 -8.38 -8.85 -8.06
C LEU A 92 -8.88 -9.30 -6.68
N SER A 93 -9.76 -8.53 -6.05
CA SER A 93 -10.38 -8.94 -4.78
C SER A 93 -11.21 -10.22 -4.96
N VAL A 94 -12.02 -10.31 -6.02
CA VAL A 94 -12.80 -11.52 -6.34
C VAL A 94 -11.90 -12.73 -6.59
N HIS A 95 -10.82 -12.57 -7.36
CA HIS A 95 -9.86 -13.66 -7.60
C HIS A 95 -9.23 -14.15 -6.30
N ARG A 96 -8.78 -13.24 -5.43
CA ARG A 96 -8.22 -13.62 -4.13
C ARG A 96 -9.24 -14.33 -3.25
N MET A 97 -10.46 -13.82 -3.17
CA MET A 97 -11.53 -14.46 -2.39
C MET A 97 -11.78 -15.88 -2.86
N ARG A 98 -11.85 -16.10 -4.18
CA ARG A 98 -11.98 -17.45 -4.76
C ARG A 98 -10.80 -18.34 -4.39
N GLU A 99 -9.57 -17.88 -4.53
CA GLU A 99 -8.38 -18.67 -4.17
C GLU A 99 -8.36 -19.04 -2.69
N HIS A 100 -8.72 -18.11 -1.80
CA HIS A 100 -8.83 -18.37 -0.37
C HIS A 100 -9.90 -19.42 -0.09
N TRP A 101 -11.08 -19.29 -0.70
CA TRP A 101 -12.15 -20.26 -0.55
C TRP A 101 -11.74 -21.67 -0.99
N VAL A 102 -11.08 -21.80 -2.15
CA VAL A 102 -10.61 -23.10 -2.65
C VAL A 102 -9.62 -23.72 -1.66
N ARG A 103 -8.67 -22.93 -1.13
CA ARG A 103 -7.71 -23.41 -0.15
C ARG A 103 -8.39 -23.87 1.15
N GLU A 104 -9.31 -23.08 1.69
CA GLU A 104 -10.05 -23.43 2.91
C GLU A 104 -10.93 -24.68 2.71
N HIS A 105 -11.62 -24.76 1.59
CA HIS A 105 -12.46 -25.91 1.24
C HIS A 105 -11.63 -27.21 1.16
N THR A 106 -10.49 -27.18 0.46
CA THR A 106 -9.57 -28.33 0.38
C THR A 106 -9.01 -28.69 1.76
N ALA A 107 -8.61 -27.71 2.56
CA ALA A 107 -8.11 -27.93 3.92
C ALA A 107 -9.18 -28.59 4.81
N LEU A 108 -10.44 -28.14 4.71
CA LEU A 108 -11.56 -28.68 5.46
C LEU A 108 -11.87 -30.14 5.08
N ILE A 109 -11.87 -30.48 3.79
CA ILE A 109 -12.03 -31.87 3.32
C ILE A 109 -10.91 -32.75 3.87
N ASN A 110 -9.66 -32.31 3.80
CA ASN A 110 -8.54 -33.09 4.29
C ASN A 110 -8.60 -33.32 5.80
N ARG A 111 -9.03 -32.31 6.57
CA ARG A 111 -9.27 -32.45 8.01
C ARG A 111 -10.37 -33.49 8.29
N MET A 112 -11.48 -33.45 7.57
CA MET A 112 -12.56 -34.44 7.73
C MET A 112 -12.09 -35.86 7.42
N ARG A 113 -11.33 -36.04 6.33
CA ARG A 113 -10.77 -37.37 5.97
C ARG A 113 -9.87 -37.91 7.06
N ALA A 114 -8.98 -37.09 7.60
CA ALA A 114 -8.05 -37.50 8.65
C ALA A 114 -8.72 -37.85 9.99
N LEU A 115 -9.91 -37.31 10.27
CA LEU A 115 -10.67 -37.62 11.47
C LEU A 115 -11.53 -38.88 11.35
N LEU A 116 -11.90 -39.26 10.12
CA LEU A 116 -12.80 -40.38 9.83
C LEU A 116 -12.08 -41.64 9.31
N SER A 117 -10.78 -41.53 9.02
CA SER A 117 -9.89 -42.65 8.67
C SER A 117 -9.28 -43.26 9.92
#